data_AF-A0A5N6EIC7-F1
#
_entry.id   AF-A0A5N6EIC7-F1
#
_cell.length_a   1.000
_cell.length_b   1.000
_cell.length_c   1.000
_cell.angle_alpha   90.00
_cell.angle_beta   90.00
_cell.angle_gamma   90.00
#
_symmetry.space_group_name_H-M   'P 1'
#
loop_
_entity.id
_entity.type
_entity.pdbx_description
1 polymer ?
#
loop_
_entity_poly.entity_id
_entity_poly.type
_entity_poly.pdbx_seq_one_letter_code
_entity_poly.pdbx_strand_id
1 'polypeptide(L)'
;MGNSNENASSSSANLSLGSLIVAATGHTVLRPVIERAAETISRTATQWVSETRATWHHCRLLSWNDLPEGPLHICQSSDPWAGSILNPCKQSHEAGEECWGSTLGQIFNRAWCEEEVIDCKPNDLMFEEYLKTDILTLLSYIAIGVVSHEMSVFNSNKWYTPERYNANDKSFVLRALATKIEFERREKNADKGHSILIAHVTGGFKHSLDDITAHLKPASLPKADMERILSGYPPYYRSEYVLRHRLPPGTREIILQDPIPSPQDRFRGGWIVAVGRTYAYPVAFYVDSQRHRPGGNFPHTIDASITRVRDILEHDIIPVFSPSDPLYGDVCAALEAVKRLMGGKTRSDLNRYWPKNGSVRGCISSLDQEVSNALIRLFNRFGPLTEEEKVLVKGPNTMAVLEVVVDGVATVVEYFKDRAVWLPSWWVDELKNESIYLRGCNSTEQASNRPQSPIQPL
;
A
#
# COMPACT_ATOMS: atom_id res chain seq x y z
N MET A 1 28.95 52.84 -100.67
CA MET A 1 29.96 51.87 -101.15
C MET A 1 30.04 50.74 -100.13
N GLY A 2 29.91 49.48 -100.56
CA GLY A 2 30.33 48.30 -99.80
C GLY A 2 29.23 47.47 -99.15
N ASN A 3 28.79 46.42 -99.86
CA ASN A 3 27.98 45.28 -99.39
C ASN A 3 28.73 44.39 -98.39
N SER A 4 27.98 43.73 -97.48
CA SER A 4 27.83 42.24 -97.40
C SER A 4 27.14 41.88 -96.06
N ASN A 5 25.88 41.41 -96.05
CA ASN A 5 25.45 40.00 -96.06
C ASN A 5 25.85 39.16 -94.82
N GLU A 6 24.89 38.80 -93.95
CA GLU A 6 24.37 37.42 -93.76
C GLU A 6 23.54 37.21 -92.47
N ASN A 7 22.28 36.83 -92.68
CA ASN A 7 21.50 35.73 -92.08
C ASN A 7 21.28 35.50 -90.56
N ALA A 8 20.04 35.00 -90.33
CA ALA A 8 19.46 34.23 -89.22
C ALA A 8 18.89 35.03 -88.03
N SER A 9 17.71 34.75 -87.48
CA SER A 9 16.64 33.80 -87.81
C SER A 9 15.40 34.18 -87.00
N SER A 10 14.23 34.02 -87.61
CA SER A 10 12.89 34.21 -87.03
C SER A 10 12.42 32.96 -86.27
N SER A 11 11.83 33.11 -85.09
CA SER A 11 10.85 32.14 -84.56
C SER A 11 9.79 32.83 -83.69
N SER A 12 8.67 33.18 -84.32
CA SER A 12 7.41 33.50 -83.65
C SER A 12 6.72 32.19 -83.25
N ALA A 13 6.66 31.91 -81.94
CA ALA A 13 5.95 30.76 -81.41
C ALA A 13 4.42 31.00 -81.47
N ASN A 14 3.75 30.31 -82.38
CA ASN A 14 2.30 30.15 -82.38
C ASN A 14 1.91 29.23 -81.20
N LEU A 15 1.36 29.81 -80.14
CA LEU A 15 0.65 29.05 -79.10
C LEU A 15 -0.68 28.56 -79.67
N SER A 16 -0.78 27.25 -79.90
CA SER A 16 -2.00 26.63 -80.40
C SER A 16 -3.13 26.69 -79.36
N LEU A 17 -4.36 26.93 -79.82
CA LEU A 17 -5.60 26.91 -79.02
C LEU A 17 -5.80 25.60 -78.22
N GLY A 18 -5.13 24.50 -78.59
CA GLY A 18 -5.22 23.21 -77.91
C GLY A 18 -4.59 23.21 -76.52
N SER A 19 -3.59 24.05 -76.25
CA SER A 19 -2.93 24.11 -74.94
C SER A 19 -3.76 24.84 -73.87
N LEU A 20 -4.67 25.73 -74.28
CA LEU A 20 -5.55 26.47 -73.38
C LEU A 20 -6.76 25.63 -72.92
N ILE A 21 -7.24 24.70 -73.77
CA ILE A 21 -8.38 23.84 -73.44
C ILE A 21 -7.99 22.73 -72.45
N VAL A 22 -6.75 22.22 -72.51
CA VAL A 22 -6.23 21.24 -71.53
C VAL A 22 -6.01 21.88 -70.14
N ALA A 23 -5.61 23.15 -70.09
CA ALA A 23 -5.49 23.89 -68.82
C ALA A 23 -6.86 24.21 -68.19
N ALA A 24 -7.86 24.55 -69.01
CA ALA A 24 -9.21 24.86 -68.54
C ALA A 24 -10.00 23.59 -68.10
N THR A 25 -9.86 22.48 -68.83
CA THR A 25 -10.50 21.19 -68.47
C THR A 25 -9.85 20.53 -67.25
N GLY A 26 -8.52 20.64 -67.12
CA GLY A 26 -7.80 20.25 -65.91
C GLY A 26 -8.35 20.97 -64.67
N HIS A 27 -8.56 22.29 -64.74
CA HIS A 27 -9.13 23.07 -63.63
C HIS A 27 -10.57 22.69 -63.26
N THR A 28 -11.43 22.36 -64.23
CA THR A 28 -12.83 21.96 -63.96
C THR A 28 -12.95 20.55 -63.35
N VAL A 29 -11.99 19.66 -63.62
CA VAL A 29 -12.00 18.29 -63.07
C VAL A 29 -11.20 18.19 -61.76
N LEU A 30 -10.14 18.98 -61.60
CA LEU A 30 -9.34 19.02 -60.36
C LEU A 30 -10.07 19.70 -59.21
N ARG A 31 -10.87 20.75 -59.47
CA ARG A 31 -11.55 21.50 -58.41
C ARG A 31 -12.50 20.63 -57.56
N PRO A 32 -13.41 19.82 -58.13
CA PRO A 32 -14.26 18.92 -57.35
C PRO A 32 -13.46 17.86 -56.58
N VAL A 33 -12.32 17.42 -57.11
CA VAL A 33 -11.43 16.44 -56.44
C VAL A 33 -10.72 17.08 -55.26
N ILE A 34 -10.22 18.31 -55.40
CA ILE A 34 -9.60 19.08 -54.32
C ILE A 34 -10.63 19.44 -53.24
N GLU A 35 -11.85 19.85 -53.62
CA GLU A 35 -12.93 20.15 -52.67
C GLU A 35 -13.35 18.90 -51.89
N ARG A 36 -13.50 17.73 -52.55
CA ARG A 36 -13.76 16.46 -51.85
C ARG A 36 -12.60 16.01 -50.96
N ALA A 37 -11.35 16.21 -51.39
CA ALA A 37 -10.17 15.91 -50.58
C ALA A 37 -10.11 16.82 -49.34
N ALA A 38 -10.38 18.12 -49.49
CA ALA A 38 -10.42 19.09 -48.40
C ALA A 38 -11.55 18.78 -47.41
N GLU A 39 -12.74 18.41 -47.88
CA GLU A 39 -13.83 17.96 -47.00
C GLU A 39 -13.50 16.66 -46.26
N THR A 40 -12.82 15.72 -46.91
CA THR A 40 -12.40 14.46 -46.30
C THR A 40 -11.36 14.73 -45.22
N ILE A 41 -10.34 15.54 -45.51
CA ILE A 41 -9.32 15.97 -44.54
C ILE A 41 -9.97 16.72 -43.39
N SER A 42 -10.91 17.63 -43.65
CA SER A 42 -11.62 18.39 -42.62
C SER A 42 -12.47 17.49 -41.71
N ARG A 43 -13.19 16.51 -42.29
CA ARG A 43 -13.96 15.53 -41.51
C ARG A 43 -13.05 14.62 -40.69
N THR A 44 -11.98 14.08 -41.28
CA THR A 44 -11.00 13.26 -40.57
C THR A 44 -10.30 14.06 -39.48
N ALA A 45 -9.94 15.32 -39.72
CA ALA A 45 -9.36 16.19 -38.71
C ALA A 45 -10.35 16.52 -37.59
N THR A 46 -11.63 16.75 -37.90
CA THR A 46 -12.66 17.01 -36.89
C THR A 46 -12.95 15.77 -36.06
N GLN A 47 -13.02 14.60 -36.69
CA GLN A 47 -13.18 13.32 -36.01
C GLN A 47 -11.96 13.02 -35.14
N TRP A 48 -10.75 13.15 -35.69
CA TRP A 48 -9.50 12.97 -34.96
C TRP A 48 -9.41 13.93 -33.78
N VAL A 49 -9.73 15.22 -33.95
CA VAL A 49 -9.79 16.22 -32.88
C VAL A 49 -10.88 15.88 -31.87
N SER A 50 -12.03 15.34 -32.28
CA SER A 50 -13.08 14.94 -31.34
C SER A 50 -12.71 13.71 -30.52
N GLU A 51 -12.06 12.72 -31.15
CA GLU A 51 -11.58 11.48 -30.51
C GLU A 51 -10.37 11.77 -29.60
N THR A 52 -9.41 12.59 -30.04
CA THR A 52 -8.29 13.03 -29.20
C THR A 52 -8.72 13.99 -28.09
N ARG A 53 -9.65 14.92 -28.33
CA ARG A 53 -10.18 15.75 -27.23
C ARG A 53 -10.93 14.90 -26.21
N ALA A 54 -11.67 13.89 -26.66
CA ALA A 54 -12.35 12.98 -25.74
C ALA A 54 -11.34 12.25 -24.84
N THR A 55 -10.19 11.79 -25.35
CA THR A 55 -9.17 11.18 -24.46
C THR A 55 -8.42 12.21 -23.60
N TRP A 56 -8.19 13.43 -24.10
CA TRP A 56 -7.45 14.46 -23.35
C TRP A 56 -8.20 15.06 -22.16
N HIS A 57 -9.53 15.00 -22.16
CA HIS A 57 -10.35 15.54 -21.08
C HIS A 57 -10.69 14.53 -20.00
N HIS A 58 -10.31 13.27 -20.17
CA HIS A 58 -10.72 12.21 -19.26
C HIS A 58 -9.52 11.45 -18.68
N CYS A 59 -9.71 10.89 -17.50
CA CYS A 59 -8.77 10.02 -16.82
C CYS A 59 -9.51 8.83 -16.24
N ARG A 60 -8.80 7.72 -16.06
CA ARG A 60 -9.31 6.61 -15.26
C ARG A 60 -9.53 7.06 -13.81
N LEU A 61 -10.57 6.54 -13.16
CA LEU A 61 -10.86 6.72 -11.75
C LEU A 61 -10.68 5.40 -11.00
N LEU A 62 -9.97 5.45 -9.87
CA LEU A 62 -9.94 4.37 -8.89
C LEU A 62 -9.95 4.98 -7.49
N SER A 63 -11.15 5.21 -6.94
CA SER A 63 -11.34 5.63 -5.56
C SER A 63 -11.54 4.42 -4.63
N TRP A 64 -11.39 4.64 -3.33
CA TRP A 64 -11.59 3.64 -2.29
C TRP A 64 -13.02 3.08 -2.32
N ASN A 65 -13.98 3.94 -2.65
CA ASN A 65 -15.39 3.58 -2.77
C ASN A 65 -15.65 2.67 -3.98
N ASP A 66 -14.81 2.75 -5.02
CA ASP A 66 -14.89 1.91 -6.20
C ASP A 66 -14.27 0.53 -5.97
N LEU A 67 -13.53 0.33 -4.88
CA LEU A 67 -12.97 -0.98 -4.55
C LEU A 67 -14.07 -1.92 -4.05
N PRO A 68 -14.19 -3.15 -4.60
CA PRO A 68 -15.21 -4.09 -4.18
C PRO A 68 -14.93 -4.62 -2.77
N GLU A 69 -16.00 -4.97 -2.05
CA GLU A 69 -15.90 -5.57 -0.73
C GLU A 69 -15.16 -6.92 -0.76
N GLY A 70 -14.52 -7.29 0.36
CA GLY A 70 -13.72 -8.51 0.50
C GLY A 70 -12.21 -8.25 0.40
N PRO A 71 -11.39 -9.27 0.07
CA PRO A 71 -9.94 -9.13 -0.02
C PRO A 71 -9.54 -8.07 -1.05
N LEU A 72 -8.57 -7.22 -0.69
CA LEU A 72 -8.05 -6.17 -1.57
C LEU A 72 -7.25 -6.74 -2.75
N HIS A 73 -6.64 -7.92 -2.57
CA HIS A 73 -5.92 -8.65 -3.61
C HIS A 73 -6.32 -10.13 -3.62
N ILE A 74 -6.44 -10.72 -4.83
CA ILE A 74 -6.61 -12.17 -5.00
C ILE A 74 -5.56 -12.70 -5.99
N CYS A 75 -4.64 -13.53 -5.51
CA CYS A 75 -3.78 -14.29 -6.40
C CYS A 75 -4.59 -15.41 -7.05
N GLN A 76 -4.91 -15.28 -8.34
CA GLN A 76 -5.49 -16.39 -9.10
C GLN A 76 -4.42 -17.47 -9.29
N SER A 77 -4.28 -18.39 -8.34
CA SER A 77 -3.30 -19.49 -8.44
C SER A 77 -3.92 -20.80 -8.94
N SER A 78 -5.22 -20.83 -9.26
CA SER A 78 -5.93 -22.10 -9.51
C SER A 78 -6.79 -22.15 -10.76
N ASP A 79 -6.84 -21.11 -11.58
CA ASP A 79 -7.52 -21.20 -12.87
C ASP A 79 -6.50 -21.54 -13.99
N PRO A 80 -6.52 -22.78 -14.52
CA PRO A 80 -5.56 -23.20 -15.54
C PRO A 80 -5.73 -22.44 -16.87
N TRP A 81 -6.85 -21.74 -17.05
CA TRP A 81 -7.21 -21.06 -18.30
C TRP A 81 -6.89 -19.55 -18.29
N ALA A 82 -6.57 -18.95 -17.15
CA ALA A 82 -6.13 -17.55 -17.03
C ALA A 82 -4.61 -17.41 -17.30
N GLY A 83 -4.13 -18.08 -18.36
CA GLY A 83 -2.73 -18.16 -18.74
C GLY A 83 -2.09 -16.79 -19.03
N SER A 84 -0.93 -16.56 -18.38
CA SER A 84 0.14 -15.58 -18.59
C SER A 84 -0.15 -14.08 -18.80
N ILE A 85 -1.33 -13.66 -19.24
CA ILE A 85 -1.67 -12.25 -19.50
C ILE A 85 -2.36 -11.60 -18.29
N LEU A 86 -3.02 -12.40 -17.45
CA LEU A 86 -3.75 -11.96 -16.26
C LEU A 86 -3.16 -12.51 -14.97
N ASN A 87 -1.84 -12.59 -14.88
CA ASN A 87 -1.15 -12.93 -13.63
C ASN A 87 -0.40 -11.68 -13.11
N PRO A 88 -1.13 -10.64 -12.63
CA PRO A 88 -0.55 -9.34 -12.29
C PRO A 88 0.49 -9.47 -11.18
N CYS A 89 0.35 -10.54 -10.39
CA CYS A 89 1.19 -10.98 -9.30
C CYS A 89 2.69 -11.13 -9.62
N LYS A 90 3.09 -11.25 -10.90
CA LYS A 90 4.49 -11.50 -11.31
C LYS A 90 5.09 -10.42 -12.20
N GLN A 91 4.34 -9.38 -12.53
CA GLN A 91 4.87 -8.31 -13.38
C GLN A 91 5.78 -7.40 -12.53
N SER A 92 6.98 -7.12 -13.03
CA SER A 92 7.78 -6.02 -12.47
C SER A 92 7.15 -4.69 -12.86
N HIS A 93 7.35 -3.64 -12.04
CA HIS A 93 7.01 -2.28 -12.45
C HIS A 93 7.66 -1.97 -13.80
N GLU A 94 6.84 -1.74 -14.82
CA GLU A 94 7.29 -1.31 -16.14
C GLU A 94 7.05 0.20 -16.22
N ALA A 95 8.13 0.96 -16.32
CA ALA A 95 8.03 2.39 -16.43
C ALA A 95 7.38 2.79 -17.75
N GLY A 96 6.44 3.72 -17.68
CA GLY A 96 5.67 4.21 -18.81
C GLY A 96 4.61 5.19 -18.34
N GLU A 97 3.87 5.72 -19.31
CA GLU A 97 2.80 6.70 -19.10
C GLU A 97 1.73 6.18 -18.15
N GLU A 98 1.47 4.87 -18.15
CA GLU A 98 0.49 4.22 -17.26
C GLU A 98 1.14 3.23 -16.28
N CYS A 99 2.36 3.51 -15.80
CA CYS A 99 3.06 2.57 -14.90
C CYS A 99 2.28 2.24 -13.62
N TRP A 100 1.32 3.09 -13.22
CA TRP A 100 0.38 2.81 -12.13
C TRP A 100 -0.46 1.54 -12.37
N GLY A 101 -0.73 1.16 -13.62
CA GLY A 101 -1.45 -0.08 -13.95
C GLY A 101 -0.65 -1.31 -13.56
N SER A 102 0.66 -1.26 -13.77
CA SER A 102 1.60 -2.29 -13.31
C SER A 102 1.86 -2.25 -11.79
N THR A 103 1.23 -1.36 -11.02
CA THR A 103 1.40 -1.27 -9.56
C THR A 103 0.09 -1.33 -8.80
N LEU A 104 -0.74 -0.29 -8.84
CA LEU A 104 -2.06 -0.30 -8.21
C LEU A 104 -2.92 -1.42 -8.77
N GLY A 105 -2.86 -1.67 -10.08
CA GLY A 105 -3.60 -2.76 -10.71
C GLY A 105 -3.15 -4.15 -10.26
N GLN A 106 -1.90 -4.30 -9.79
CA GLN A 106 -1.47 -5.56 -9.18
C GLN A 106 -2.08 -5.75 -7.79
N ILE A 107 -2.09 -4.70 -6.97
CA ILE A 107 -2.64 -4.78 -5.61
C ILE A 107 -4.15 -4.91 -5.67
N PHE A 108 -4.82 -3.96 -6.29
CA PHE A 108 -6.28 -3.86 -6.37
C PHE A 108 -6.83 -4.56 -7.63
N ASN A 109 -6.34 -5.76 -7.90
CA ASN A 109 -6.59 -6.45 -9.16
C ASN A 109 -8.07 -6.74 -9.44
N ARG A 110 -8.89 -6.89 -8.39
CA ARG A 110 -10.34 -7.06 -8.53
C ARG A 110 -10.99 -5.83 -9.15
N ALA A 111 -10.78 -4.66 -8.54
CA ALA A 111 -11.27 -3.40 -9.06
C ALA A 111 -10.65 -3.07 -10.42
N TRP A 112 -9.40 -3.49 -10.64
CA TRP A 112 -8.70 -3.23 -11.90
C TRP A 112 -9.28 -3.98 -13.10
N CYS A 113 -9.91 -5.14 -12.87
CA CYS A 113 -10.54 -5.98 -13.89
C CYS A 113 -12.03 -5.65 -14.14
N GLU A 114 -12.64 -4.76 -13.34
CA GLU A 114 -13.99 -4.28 -13.57
C GLU A 114 -14.03 -3.24 -14.71
N GLU A 115 -15.24 -2.84 -15.12
CA GLU A 115 -15.43 -1.85 -16.18
C GLU A 115 -14.74 -0.53 -15.80
N GLU A 116 -14.01 0.05 -16.75
CA GLU A 116 -13.21 1.24 -16.50
C GLU A 116 -14.12 2.43 -16.18
N VAL A 117 -14.01 2.94 -14.95
CA VAL A 117 -14.67 4.18 -14.56
C VAL A 117 -13.81 5.35 -15.02
N ILE A 118 -14.42 6.27 -15.76
CA ILE A 118 -13.77 7.43 -16.36
C ILE A 118 -14.30 8.70 -15.70
N ASP A 119 -13.42 9.66 -15.42
CA ASP A 119 -13.77 10.97 -14.88
C ASP A 119 -13.10 12.11 -15.67
N CYS A 120 -13.63 13.32 -15.55
CA CYS A 120 -13.11 14.51 -16.21
C CYS A 120 -11.83 15.04 -15.53
N LYS A 121 -10.77 15.25 -16.33
CA LYS A 121 -9.54 15.94 -15.93
C LYS A 121 -9.78 17.45 -15.81
N PRO A 122 -9.17 18.11 -14.80
CA PRO A 122 -9.03 19.56 -14.79
C PRO A 122 -8.26 20.04 -16.02
N ASN A 123 -8.58 21.23 -16.51
CA ASN A 123 -7.88 21.84 -17.65
C ASN A 123 -6.35 21.91 -17.47
N ASP A 124 -5.89 22.08 -16.22
CA ASP A 124 -4.47 22.21 -15.88
C ASP A 124 -3.70 20.87 -15.95
N LEU A 125 -4.42 19.75 -16.12
CA LEU A 125 -3.89 18.40 -16.28
C LEU A 125 -4.18 17.82 -17.67
N MET A 126 -4.59 18.66 -18.63
CA MET A 126 -4.75 18.23 -20.02
C MET A 126 -3.40 17.79 -20.59
N PHE A 127 -3.43 16.88 -21.57
CA PHE A 127 -2.28 16.41 -22.36
C PHE A 127 -1.38 15.32 -21.74
N GLU A 128 -1.57 14.95 -20.49
CA GLU A 128 -0.92 13.77 -19.89
C GLU A 128 -1.97 12.75 -19.44
N GLU A 129 -1.55 11.49 -19.37
CA GLU A 129 -2.36 10.44 -18.77
C GLU A 129 -2.25 10.50 -17.25
N TYR A 130 -3.40 10.33 -16.59
CA TYR A 130 -3.50 10.32 -15.14
C TYR A 130 -4.49 9.23 -14.70
N LEU A 131 -4.25 8.70 -13.51
CA LEU A 131 -5.25 7.97 -12.73
C LEU A 131 -5.74 8.87 -11.59
N LYS A 132 -7.02 9.23 -11.58
CA LYS A 132 -7.62 9.93 -10.43
C LYS A 132 -7.88 8.93 -9.31
N THR A 133 -7.51 9.29 -8.09
CA THR A 133 -7.67 8.45 -6.89
C THR A 133 -7.87 9.31 -5.65
N ASP A 134 -7.94 8.67 -4.48
CA ASP A 134 -8.02 9.32 -3.18
C ASP A 134 -6.93 8.82 -2.22
N ILE A 135 -6.82 9.49 -1.07
CA ILE A 135 -5.80 9.20 -0.09
C ILE A 135 -5.95 7.80 0.53
N LEU A 136 -7.17 7.28 0.69
CA LEU A 136 -7.39 5.97 1.30
C LEU A 136 -6.89 4.86 0.39
N THR A 137 -7.11 4.97 -0.92
CA THR A 137 -6.54 4.07 -1.92
C THR A 137 -5.03 4.09 -1.91
N LEU A 138 -4.40 5.27 -1.87
CA LEU A 138 -2.94 5.39 -1.81
C LEU A 138 -2.35 4.82 -0.52
N LEU A 139 -2.94 5.15 0.62
CA LEU A 139 -2.51 4.61 1.92
C LEU A 139 -2.63 3.09 1.93
N SER A 140 -3.73 2.54 1.44
CA SER A 140 -3.90 1.09 1.36
C SER A 140 -2.89 0.45 0.41
N TYR A 141 -2.58 1.10 -0.71
CA TYR A 141 -1.53 0.66 -1.64
C TYR A 141 -0.17 0.58 -0.95
N ILE A 142 0.21 1.60 -0.18
CA ILE A 142 1.45 1.61 0.60
C ILE A 142 1.42 0.50 1.67
N ALA A 143 0.30 0.36 2.38
CA ALA A 143 0.16 -0.59 3.49
C ALA A 143 0.42 -2.02 3.03
N ILE A 144 -0.13 -2.36 1.85
CA ILE A 144 -0.01 -3.68 1.24
C ILE A 144 1.37 -3.86 0.61
N GLY A 145 1.80 -2.87 -0.16
CA GLY A 145 2.98 -2.96 -0.99
C GLY A 145 4.30 -3.01 -0.27
N VAL A 146 4.34 -2.42 0.92
CA VAL A 146 5.54 -2.40 1.73
C VAL A 146 5.73 -3.77 2.42
N VAL A 147 4.67 -4.54 2.69
CA VAL A 147 4.85 -5.82 3.42
C VAL A 147 5.33 -6.96 2.50
N SER A 148 5.35 -6.77 1.17
CA SER A 148 5.70 -7.85 0.23
C SER A 148 7.20 -8.05 -0.02
N HIS A 149 8.06 -7.07 0.26
CA HIS A 149 9.46 -7.09 -0.24
C HIS A 149 10.51 -7.61 0.77
N GLU A 150 10.26 -7.59 2.09
CA GLU A 150 11.37 -7.68 3.06
C GLU A 150 11.28 -8.71 4.17
N MET A 151 10.30 -9.59 4.12
CA MET A 151 10.16 -10.60 5.16
C MET A 151 11.15 -11.76 5.03
N SER A 152 11.92 -11.82 3.93
CA SER A 152 12.97 -12.84 3.71
C SER A 152 14.34 -12.47 4.30
N VAL A 153 14.56 -11.22 4.75
CA VAL A 153 15.87 -10.79 5.28
C VAL A 153 15.70 -10.04 6.59
N PHE A 154 15.56 -10.80 7.68
CA PHE A 154 15.47 -10.34 9.08
C PHE A 154 16.75 -9.66 9.63
N ASN A 155 17.60 -9.03 8.81
CA ASN A 155 18.96 -8.69 9.25
C ASN A 155 19.60 -7.43 8.66
N SER A 156 18.85 -6.35 8.37
CA SER A 156 19.53 -5.08 8.07
C SER A 156 18.93 -3.85 8.76
N ASN A 157 19.80 -3.19 9.53
CA ASN A 157 19.59 -1.94 10.29
C ASN A 157 19.45 -0.70 9.38
N LYS A 158 18.68 -0.75 8.29
CA LYS A 158 18.53 0.40 7.36
C LYS A 158 17.10 0.89 7.22
N TRP A 159 16.42 0.98 8.36
CA TRP A 159 15.03 1.42 8.56
C TRP A 159 14.75 2.95 8.62
N TYR A 160 14.28 3.58 7.53
CA TYR A 160 13.39 4.77 7.42
C TYR A 160 13.58 6.07 8.22
N THR A 161 13.39 7.17 7.48
CA THR A 161 12.83 8.44 7.97
C THR A 161 11.85 8.95 6.91
N PRO A 162 10.63 9.40 7.24
CA PRO A 162 9.86 10.26 6.35
C PRO A 162 10.70 11.51 6.07
N GLU A 163 11.17 11.69 4.83
CA GLU A 163 11.87 12.91 4.45
C GLU A 163 10.85 14.05 4.35
N ARG A 164 10.88 14.93 5.36
CA ARG A 164 10.25 16.27 5.45
C ARG A 164 8.87 16.40 4.79
N TYR A 165 7.83 16.41 5.61
CA TYR A 165 6.68 17.26 5.33
C TYR A 165 7.02 18.70 5.72
N ASN A 166 6.99 19.61 4.76
CA ASN A 166 6.95 21.05 5.00
C ASN A 166 5.60 21.54 4.49
N ALA A 167 4.70 21.96 5.39
CA ALA A 167 3.37 22.48 5.05
C ALA A 167 3.41 23.65 4.07
N ASN A 168 4.54 24.37 4.02
CA ASN A 168 4.75 25.51 3.14
C ASN A 168 5.30 25.14 1.75
N ASP A 169 5.71 23.88 1.55
CA ASP A 169 6.22 23.44 0.25
C ASP A 169 5.07 22.90 -0.61
N LYS A 170 5.05 23.32 -1.88
CA LYS A 170 4.15 22.77 -2.92
C LYS A 170 4.47 21.32 -3.28
N SER A 171 5.37 20.66 -2.57
CA SER A 171 5.71 19.26 -2.80
C SER A 171 6.14 18.56 -1.52
N PHE A 172 5.80 17.29 -1.38
CA PHE A 172 6.26 16.46 -0.26
C PHE A 172 6.47 15.01 -0.71
N VAL A 173 7.29 14.26 0.02
CA VAL A 173 7.65 12.88 -0.35
C VAL A 173 7.27 11.94 0.78
N LEU A 174 6.53 10.89 0.43
CA LEU A 174 6.38 9.73 1.27
C LEU A 174 7.31 8.63 0.78
N ARG A 175 8.21 8.16 1.64
CA ARG A 175 9.08 7.02 1.34
C ARG A 175 8.72 5.87 2.27
N ALA A 176 8.35 4.73 1.69
CA ALA A 176 8.11 3.50 2.42
C ALA A 176 8.76 2.34 1.64
N LEU A 177 9.79 1.72 2.22
CA LEU A 177 10.64 0.72 1.54
C LEU A 177 11.23 1.23 0.21
N ALA A 178 11.12 0.40 -0.82
CA ALA A 178 11.46 0.65 -2.20
C ALA A 178 10.43 1.55 -2.90
N THR A 179 9.31 1.89 -2.24
CA THR A 179 8.25 2.73 -2.78
C THR A 179 8.42 4.16 -2.31
N LYS A 180 8.35 5.09 -3.24
CA LYS A 180 8.39 6.53 -3.00
C LYS A 180 7.18 7.14 -3.70
N ILE A 181 6.39 7.91 -2.96
CA ILE A 181 5.29 8.71 -3.51
C ILE A 181 5.65 10.17 -3.36
N GLU A 182 5.82 10.84 -4.48
CA GLU A 182 6.10 12.28 -4.53
C GLU A 182 4.79 13.00 -4.82
N PHE A 183 4.42 13.95 -3.98
CA PHE A 183 3.25 14.79 -4.16
C PHE A 183 3.69 16.18 -4.62
N GLU A 184 2.95 16.75 -5.55
CA GLU A 184 3.03 18.13 -6.02
C GLU A 184 1.63 18.76 -5.90
N ARG A 185 1.51 19.81 -5.11
CA ARG A 185 0.27 20.57 -4.94
C ARG A 185 0.22 21.69 -5.96
N ARG A 186 -0.81 21.65 -6.82
CA ARG A 186 -1.19 22.76 -7.72
C ARG A 186 -2.42 23.45 -7.17
N GLU A 187 -2.28 24.73 -6.86
CA GLU A 187 -3.42 25.55 -6.47
C GLU A 187 -4.32 25.79 -7.68
N LYS A 188 -5.61 25.51 -7.54
CA LYS A 188 -6.61 26.00 -8.48
C LYS A 188 -6.89 27.47 -8.13
N ASN A 189 -7.26 28.28 -9.14
CA ASN A 189 -7.64 29.69 -8.96
C ASN A 189 -8.30 29.95 -7.59
N ALA A 190 -7.76 30.92 -6.85
CA ALA A 190 -7.99 31.20 -5.43
C ALA A 190 -9.47 31.26 -5.00
N ASP A 191 -10.40 31.42 -5.94
CA ASP A 191 -11.83 31.59 -5.69
C ASP A 191 -12.61 30.28 -5.43
N LYS A 192 -12.02 29.09 -5.64
CA LYS A 192 -12.73 27.80 -5.47
C LYS A 192 -12.18 26.87 -4.39
N GLY A 193 -11.12 27.23 -3.69
CA GLY A 193 -10.67 26.55 -2.46
C GLY A 193 -10.26 25.07 -2.55
N HIS A 194 -10.23 24.47 -3.75
CA HIS A 194 -9.82 23.07 -3.94
C HIS A 194 -8.44 23.02 -4.60
N SER A 195 -7.47 22.38 -3.94
CA SER A 195 -6.17 22.15 -4.56
C SER A 195 -6.17 20.83 -5.33
N ILE A 196 -5.26 20.72 -6.28
CA ILE A 196 -5.01 19.48 -7.03
C ILE A 196 -3.70 18.90 -6.48
N LEU A 197 -3.71 17.62 -6.13
CA LEU A 197 -2.50 16.91 -5.77
C LEU A 197 -2.11 15.99 -6.90
N ILE A 198 -0.96 16.24 -7.52
CA ILE A 198 -0.35 15.30 -8.44
C ILE A 198 0.55 14.40 -7.62
N ALA A 199 0.40 13.09 -7.76
CA ALA A 199 1.23 12.11 -7.08
C ALA A 199 2.01 11.28 -8.11
N HIS A 200 3.27 10.98 -7.83
CA HIS A 200 4.11 10.11 -8.63
C HIS A 200 4.64 8.98 -7.77
N VAL A 201 4.27 7.75 -8.12
CA VAL A 201 4.74 6.55 -7.42
C VAL A 201 5.94 5.99 -8.17
N THR A 202 7.08 5.94 -7.51
CA THR A 202 8.31 5.33 -8.02
C THR A 202 8.75 4.19 -7.12
N GLY A 203 9.31 3.14 -7.70
CA GLY A 203 9.77 1.97 -6.95
C GLY A 203 9.48 0.66 -7.63
N GLY A 204 10.12 -0.40 -7.14
CA GLY A 204 9.88 -1.76 -7.60
C GLY A 204 9.04 -2.52 -6.59
N PHE A 205 7.85 -2.95 -7.01
CA PHE A 205 7.14 -4.00 -6.31
C PHE A 205 7.74 -5.35 -6.72
N LYS A 206 8.29 -6.07 -5.74
CA LYS A 206 8.50 -7.51 -5.88
C LYS A 206 7.58 -8.17 -4.88
N HIS A 207 6.42 -8.60 -5.37
CA HIS A 207 5.58 -9.51 -4.61
C HIS A 207 6.10 -10.93 -4.88
N SER A 208 6.89 -11.49 -3.96
CA SER A 208 7.18 -12.94 -4.02
C SER A 208 5.95 -13.69 -3.53
N LEU A 209 5.22 -14.32 -4.45
CA LEU A 209 4.01 -15.11 -4.17
C LEU A 209 4.25 -16.61 -4.07
N ASP A 210 5.50 -17.06 -4.18
CA ASP A 210 5.84 -18.49 -4.12
C ASP A 210 5.77 -19.08 -2.69
N ASP A 211 5.09 -18.41 -1.75
CA ASP A 211 5.14 -18.75 -0.34
C ASP A 211 3.76 -19.13 0.22
N ILE A 212 3.70 -20.27 0.90
CA ILE A 212 2.52 -20.94 1.51
C ILE A 212 1.83 -20.02 2.55
N THR A 213 2.42 -18.85 2.79
CA THR A 213 2.14 -17.82 3.78
C THR A 213 1.28 -16.67 3.21
N ALA A 214 0.86 -16.75 1.94
CA ALA A 214 0.15 -15.68 1.23
C ALA A 214 -1.10 -15.12 1.94
N HIS A 215 -1.82 -15.97 2.68
CA HIS A 215 -3.00 -15.61 3.48
C HIS A 215 -2.69 -14.83 4.77
N LEU A 216 -1.41 -14.76 5.18
CA LEU A 216 -0.96 -13.91 6.28
C LEU A 216 -0.44 -12.55 5.81
N LYS A 217 -0.28 -12.36 4.49
CA LYS A 217 0.24 -11.12 3.91
C LYS A 217 -0.88 -10.06 3.89
N PRO A 218 -0.58 -8.77 4.10
CA PRO A 218 -1.58 -7.70 4.02
C PRO A 218 -2.31 -7.60 2.69
N ALA A 219 -1.80 -8.20 1.61
CA ALA A 219 -2.51 -8.32 0.34
C ALA A 219 -3.86 -9.07 0.48
N SER A 220 -3.96 -10.06 1.36
CA SER A 220 -5.22 -10.77 1.62
C SER A 220 -6.11 -10.06 2.65
N LEU A 221 -5.76 -8.85 3.09
CA LEU A 221 -6.57 -8.09 4.04
C LEU A 221 -7.91 -7.71 3.40
N PRO A 222 -9.05 -7.98 4.06
CA PRO A 222 -10.33 -7.44 3.64
C PRO A 222 -10.33 -5.90 3.64
N LYS A 223 -11.03 -5.29 2.69
CA LYS A 223 -11.24 -3.84 2.61
C LYS A 223 -11.70 -3.27 3.97
N ALA A 224 -12.72 -3.87 4.59
CA ALA A 224 -13.22 -3.46 5.91
C ALA A 224 -12.16 -3.50 7.04
N ASP A 225 -11.22 -4.45 7.01
CA ASP A 225 -10.14 -4.51 7.99
C ASP A 225 -9.13 -3.38 7.75
N MET A 226 -8.86 -3.04 6.48
CA MET A 226 -8.03 -1.87 6.14
C MET A 226 -8.67 -0.57 6.60
N GLU A 227 -9.98 -0.40 6.41
CA GLU A 227 -10.71 0.79 6.88
C GLU A 227 -10.57 0.99 8.38
N ARG A 228 -10.71 -0.11 9.15
CA ARG A 228 -10.50 -0.07 10.60
C ARG A 228 -9.07 0.37 10.94
N ILE A 229 -8.06 -0.20 10.28
CA ILE A 229 -6.65 0.22 10.48
C ILE A 229 -6.45 1.70 10.15
N LEU A 230 -6.97 2.17 9.01
CA LEU A 230 -6.90 3.58 8.61
C LEU A 230 -7.66 4.51 9.56
N SER A 231 -8.69 4.00 10.25
CA SER A 231 -9.40 4.71 11.33
C SER A 231 -8.68 4.72 12.69
N GLY A 232 -7.46 4.17 12.75
CA GLY A 232 -6.61 4.18 13.95
C GLY A 232 -6.73 2.93 14.83
N TYR A 233 -7.20 1.80 14.27
CA TYR A 233 -7.03 0.50 14.91
C TYR A 233 -5.55 0.06 14.86
N PRO A 234 -5.12 -0.87 15.74
CA PRO A 234 -3.76 -1.40 15.70
C PRO A 234 -3.39 -1.94 14.31
N PRO A 235 -2.12 -1.84 13.90
CA PRO A 235 -1.68 -2.24 12.55
C PRO A 235 -1.75 -3.76 12.32
N TYR A 236 -1.97 -4.51 13.40
CA TYR A 236 -2.19 -5.95 13.39
C TYR A 236 -3.65 -6.34 13.19
N TYR A 237 -4.60 -5.39 13.21
CA TYR A 237 -6.02 -5.68 13.27
C TYR A 237 -6.46 -6.66 12.17
N ARG A 238 -7.16 -7.70 12.57
CA ARG A 238 -7.87 -8.64 11.69
C ARG A 238 -9.21 -8.95 12.36
N SER A 239 -10.25 -9.04 11.54
CA SER A 239 -11.54 -9.61 11.97
C SER A 239 -11.42 -11.08 12.33
N GLU A 240 -10.57 -11.81 11.62
CA GLU A 240 -10.24 -13.23 11.88
C GLU A 240 -8.74 -13.48 11.73
N TYR A 241 -8.13 -14.15 12.72
CA TYR A 241 -6.75 -14.63 12.61
C TYR A 241 -6.74 -16.12 12.31
N VAL A 242 -6.30 -16.49 11.10
CA VAL A 242 -6.14 -17.89 10.70
C VAL A 242 -4.72 -18.36 11.00
N LEU A 243 -4.57 -19.26 11.97
CA LEU A 243 -3.29 -19.85 12.35
C LEU A 243 -2.97 -21.07 11.47
N ARG A 244 -2.61 -20.89 10.19
CA ARG A 244 -2.24 -22.04 9.33
C ARG A 244 -0.82 -22.55 9.57
N HIS A 245 0.05 -21.73 10.14
CA HIS A 245 1.45 -21.75 9.74
C HIS A 245 2.33 -22.92 10.20
N ARG A 246 1.79 -23.88 10.94
CA ARG A 246 2.57 -25.02 11.48
C ARG A 246 1.79 -26.31 11.65
N LEU A 247 0.52 -26.33 11.26
CA LEU A 247 -0.24 -27.55 11.34
C LEU A 247 0.02 -28.38 10.08
N PRO A 248 0.20 -29.71 10.19
CA PRO A 248 0.32 -30.59 9.03
C PRO A 248 -0.82 -30.35 8.02
N PRO A 249 -0.58 -30.55 6.72
CA PRO A 249 -1.63 -30.53 5.71
C PRO A 249 -2.82 -31.42 6.16
N GLY A 250 -4.04 -30.86 6.16
CA GLY A 250 -5.26 -31.55 6.60
C GLY A 250 -5.67 -31.32 8.06
N THR A 251 -4.93 -30.53 8.83
CA THR A 251 -5.35 -30.13 10.18
C THR A 251 -6.34 -28.96 10.13
N ARG A 252 -7.30 -28.93 11.07
CA ARG A 252 -8.28 -27.84 11.18
C ARG A 252 -7.60 -26.49 11.40
N GLU A 253 -8.06 -25.49 10.66
CA GLU A 253 -7.65 -24.10 10.85
C GLU A 253 -8.08 -23.61 12.24
N ILE A 254 -7.14 -23.09 13.03
CA ILE A 254 -7.50 -22.39 14.26
C ILE A 254 -7.80 -20.94 13.89
N ILE A 255 -9.03 -20.51 14.17
CA ILE A 255 -9.51 -19.16 13.92
C ILE A 255 -9.65 -18.44 15.25
N LEU A 256 -8.81 -17.42 15.49
CA LEU A 256 -9.02 -16.53 16.62
C LEU A 256 -10.04 -15.47 16.21
N GLN A 257 -11.14 -15.40 16.95
CA GLN A 257 -12.26 -14.53 16.61
C GLN A 257 -12.07 -13.15 17.22
N ASP A 258 -12.19 -12.14 16.35
CA ASP A 258 -12.32 -10.72 16.62
C ASP A 258 -11.71 -10.22 17.94
N PRO A 259 -10.37 -10.11 18.01
CA PRO A 259 -9.69 -9.67 19.23
C PRO A 259 -10.00 -8.22 19.63
N ILE A 260 -10.67 -7.44 18.76
CA ILE A 260 -11.10 -6.07 19.01
C ILE A 260 -12.58 -5.94 18.60
N PRO A 261 -13.51 -6.52 19.39
CA PRO A 261 -14.92 -6.64 18.98
C PRO A 261 -15.67 -5.32 18.92
N SER A 262 -15.14 -4.28 19.59
CA SER A 262 -15.66 -2.92 19.51
C SER A 262 -14.54 -1.88 19.40
N PRO A 263 -14.81 -0.66 18.89
CA PRO A 263 -13.84 0.42 18.83
C PRO A 263 -13.17 0.74 20.18
N GLN A 264 -13.87 0.54 21.28
CA GLN A 264 -13.36 0.79 22.64
C GLN A 264 -12.28 -0.23 23.03
N ASP A 265 -12.29 -1.42 22.42
CA ASP A 265 -11.38 -2.51 22.76
C ASP A 265 -9.99 -2.33 22.15
N ARG A 266 -9.80 -1.33 21.29
CA ARG A 266 -8.50 -0.99 20.70
C ARG A 266 -7.42 -0.66 21.75
N PHE A 267 -7.85 -0.26 22.95
CA PHE A 267 -6.99 0.07 24.09
C PHE A 267 -6.75 -1.10 25.05
N ARG A 268 -7.27 -2.30 24.75
CA ARG A 268 -7.19 -3.48 25.62
C ARG A 268 -6.04 -4.41 25.23
N GLY A 269 -5.79 -5.41 26.07
CA GLY A 269 -4.65 -6.31 25.89
C GLY A 269 -4.92 -7.52 24.98
N GLY A 270 -6.18 -7.85 24.68
CA GLY A 270 -6.53 -9.10 24.00
C GLY A 270 -5.95 -9.21 22.59
N TRP A 271 -5.88 -8.11 21.85
CA TRP A 271 -5.25 -8.10 20.53
C TRP A 271 -3.72 -8.29 20.60
N ILE A 272 -3.05 -7.81 21.66
CA ILE A 272 -1.61 -8.06 21.87
C ILE A 272 -1.38 -9.55 22.10
N VAL A 273 -2.24 -10.19 22.89
CA VAL A 273 -2.22 -11.64 23.09
C VAL A 273 -2.45 -12.37 21.76
N ALA A 274 -3.42 -11.94 20.96
CA ALA A 274 -3.63 -12.51 19.63
C ALA A 274 -2.39 -12.38 18.74
N VAL A 275 -1.69 -11.24 18.77
CA VAL A 275 -0.41 -11.06 18.06
C VAL A 275 0.64 -12.06 18.55
N GLY A 276 0.79 -12.26 19.86
CA GLY A 276 1.75 -13.23 20.40
C GLY A 276 1.41 -14.70 20.09
N ARG A 277 0.13 -14.98 19.81
CA ARG A 277 -0.32 -16.32 19.38
C ARG A 277 -0.15 -16.54 17.87
N THR A 278 -0.14 -15.46 17.10
CA THR A 278 -0.20 -15.49 15.63
C THR A 278 1.13 -15.14 14.98
N TYR A 279 1.23 -15.44 13.69
CA TYR A 279 2.30 -14.90 12.82
C TYR A 279 1.76 -13.77 11.94
N ALA A 280 0.72 -13.08 12.41
CA ALA A 280 0.10 -12.02 11.63
C ALA A 280 1.09 -10.88 11.43
N TYR A 281 1.24 -10.46 10.18
CA TYR A 281 2.11 -9.35 9.84
C TYR A 281 1.38 -8.03 10.03
N PRO A 282 1.98 -7.04 10.71
CA PRO A 282 1.39 -5.72 10.77
C PRO A 282 1.37 -5.11 9.38
N VAL A 283 0.44 -4.20 9.13
CA VAL A 283 0.59 -3.27 8.01
C VAL A 283 1.83 -2.41 8.20
N ALA A 284 2.37 -1.88 7.10
CA ALA A 284 3.64 -1.15 7.11
C ALA A 284 3.66 0.14 7.94
N PHE A 285 2.50 0.77 8.13
CA PHE A 285 2.39 2.03 8.86
C PHE A 285 1.28 1.99 9.88
N TYR A 286 1.29 2.97 10.77
CA TYR A 286 0.22 3.20 11.73
C TYR A 286 -0.25 4.65 11.64
N VAL A 287 -1.58 4.83 11.58
CA VAL A 287 -2.24 6.12 11.64
C VAL A 287 -2.65 6.36 13.08
N ASP A 288 -1.97 7.27 13.78
CA ASP A 288 -2.40 7.64 15.12
C ASP A 288 -3.57 8.62 15.05
N SER A 289 -4.75 8.20 15.52
CA SER A 289 -5.92 9.06 15.65
C SER A 289 -5.70 10.27 16.58
N GLN A 290 -4.66 10.24 17.43
CA GLN A 290 -4.24 11.39 18.23
C GLN A 290 -2.99 12.03 17.62
N ARG A 291 -2.88 13.37 17.74
CA ARG A 291 -1.71 14.13 17.25
C ARG A 291 -0.46 13.75 18.04
N HIS A 292 0.20 12.66 17.65
CA HIS A 292 1.48 12.26 18.22
C HIS A 292 2.58 13.23 17.78
N ARG A 293 3.49 13.56 18.71
CA ARG A 293 4.68 14.36 18.39
C ARG A 293 5.85 13.41 18.09
N PRO A 294 6.56 13.57 16.97
CA PRO A 294 7.76 12.80 16.68
C PRO A 294 8.76 12.88 17.84
N GLY A 295 9.27 11.73 18.31
CA GLY A 295 10.23 11.62 19.41
C GLY A 295 9.64 11.43 20.81
N GLY A 296 8.33 11.15 20.93
CA GLY A 296 7.64 10.86 22.19
C GLY A 296 7.47 9.36 22.53
N ASN A 297 6.75 9.09 23.63
CA ASN A 297 6.32 7.76 24.08
C ASN A 297 5.55 6.98 22.98
N PHE A 298 5.25 5.70 23.18
CA PHE A 298 4.35 4.98 22.28
C PHE A 298 3.01 5.73 22.06
N PRO A 299 2.32 5.50 20.93
CA PRO A 299 0.96 6.01 20.73
C PRO A 299 0.07 5.62 21.89
N HIS A 300 -0.88 6.48 22.22
CA HIS A 300 -1.75 6.25 23.36
C HIS A 300 -2.45 4.88 23.29
N THR A 301 -2.92 4.46 22.11
CA THR A 301 -3.53 3.13 21.90
C THR A 301 -2.60 1.99 22.31
N ILE A 302 -1.33 2.09 21.94
CA ILE A 302 -0.33 1.04 22.18
C ILE A 302 0.11 1.05 23.64
N ASP A 303 0.40 2.23 24.18
CA ASP A 303 0.78 2.41 25.58
C ASP A 303 -0.32 1.93 26.53
N ALA A 304 -1.58 2.28 26.25
CA ALA A 304 -2.73 1.82 27.03
C ALA A 304 -2.91 0.29 26.96
N SER A 305 -2.75 -0.29 25.77
CA SER A 305 -2.90 -1.75 25.58
C SER A 305 -1.81 -2.53 26.32
N ILE A 306 -0.54 -2.10 26.24
CA ILE A 306 0.57 -2.75 26.95
C ILE A 306 0.44 -2.54 28.46
N THR A 307 0.05 -1.34 28.90
CA THR A 307 -0.25 -1.05 30.30
C THR A 307 -1.33 -1.99 30.83
N ARG A 308 -2.39 -2.21 30.06
CA ARG A 308 -3.45 -3.16 30.44
C ARG A 308 -2.92 -4.59 30.59
N VAL A 309 -2.05 -5.04 29.69
CA VAL A 309 -1.40 -6.36 29.79
C VAL A 309 -0.60 -6.48 31.09
N ARG A 310 0.21 -5.46 31.42
CA ARG A 310 0.96 -5.40 32.68
C ARG A 310 0.03 -5.48 33.88
N ASP A 311 -1.04 -4.68 33.90
CA ASP A 311 -1.95 -4.60 35.03
C ASP A 311 -2.68 -5.92 35.28
N ILE A 312 -3.05 -6.64 34.23
CA ILE A 312 -3.66 -7.98 34.36
C ILE A 312 -2.65 -8.98 34.92
N LEU A 313 -1.39 -8.96 34.47
CA LEU A 313 -0.35 -9.81 35.06
C LEU A 313 -0.14 -9.50 36.55
N GLU A 314 -0.02 -8.22 36.90
CA GLU A 314 0.34 -7.75 38.23
C GLU A 314 -0.79 -7.88 39.26
N HIS A 315 -2.01 -7.49 38.88
CA HIS A 315 -3.13 -7.36 39.81
C HIS A 315 -4.14 -8.51 39.72
N ASP A 316 -4.20 -9.22 38.60
CA ASP A 316 -5.16 -10.32 38.42
C ASP A 316 -4.47 -11.69 38.47
N ILE A 317 -3.38 -11.89 37.72
CA ILE A 317 -2.75 -13.21 37.55
C ILE A 317 -1.80 -13.56 38.70
N ILE A 318 -0.84 -12.70 39.05
CA ILE A 318 0.13 -12.98 40.13
C ILE A 318 -0.55 -13.37 41.46
N PRO A 319 -1.63 -12.70 41.92
CA PRO A 319 -2.28 -13.03 43.19
C PRO A 319 -2.87 -14.45 43.26
N VAL A 320 -3.05 -15.14 42.12
CA VAL A 320 -3.50 -16.53 42.07
C VAL A 320 -2.39 -17.53 42.47
N PHE A 321 -1.14 -17.10 42.41
CA PHE A 321 0.04 -17.90 42.72
C PHE A 321 0.57 -17.55 44.11
N SER A 322 0.70 -18.56 44.96
CA SER A 322 1.42 -18.43 46.21
C SER A 322 2.93 -18.35 45.94
N PRO A 323 3.73 -17.66 46.75
CA PRO A 323 5.19 -17.62 46.57
C PRO A 323 5.88 -18.99 46.59
N SER A 324 5.21 -20.01 47.14
CA SER A 324 5.65 -21.42 47.14
C SER A 324 5.25 -22.19 45.87
N ASP A 325 4.37 -21.64 45.02
CA ASP A 325 3.99 -22.28 43.76
C ASP A 325 5.20 -22.31 42.82
N PRO A 326 5.53 -23.46 42.20
CA PRO A 326 6.73 -23.59 41.35
C PRO A 326 6.79 -22.58 40.19
N LEU A 327 5.61 -22.17 39.70
CA LEU A 327 5.46 -21.23 38.57
C LEU A 327 5.40 -19.75 39.00
N TYR A 328 5.40 -19.45 40.30
CA TYR A 328 5.33 -18.06 40.79
C TYR A 328 6.48 -17.21 40.24
N GLY A 329 7.69 -17.79 40.20
CA GLY A 329 8.87 -17.15 39.63
C GLY A 329 8.72 -16.82 38.15
N ASP A 330 8.11 -17.72 37.37
CA ASP A 330 7.88 -17.54 35.94
C ASP A 330 6.87 -16.42 35.67
N VAL A 331 5.78 -16.35 36.44
CA VAL A 331 4.78 -15.26 36.31
C VAL A 331 5.42 -13.91 36.66
N CYS A 332 6.24 -13.85 37.71
CA CYS A 332 6.97 -12.64 38.08
C CYS A 332 7.99 -12.24 36.99
N ALA A 333 8.68 -13.21 36.40
CA ALA A 333 9.62 -12.97 35.30
C ALA A 333 8.91 -12.44 34.04
N ALA A 334 7.71 -12.95 33.73
CA ALA A 334 6.90 -12.46 32.63
C ALA A 334 6.48 -10.99 32.84
N LEU A 335 6.03 -10.64 34.05
CA LEU A 335 5.72 -9.25 34.40
C LEU A 335 6.94 -8.32 34.25
N GLU A 336 8.10 -8.75 34.76
CA GLU A 336 9.34 -7.98 34.65
C GLU A 336 9.78 -7.82 33.18
N ALA A 337 9.60 -8.85 32.36
CA ALA A 337 9.85 -8.77 30.92
C ALA A 337 8.96 -7.72 30.24
N VAL A 338 7.66 -7.70 30.56
CA VAL A 338 6.73 -6.67 30.05
C VAL A 338 7.14 -5.27 30.51
N LYS A 339 7.45 -5.09 31.80
CA LYS A 339 7.92 -3.80 32.36
C LYS A 339 9.19 -3.29 31.65
N ARG A 340 10.13 -4.17 31.32
CA ARG A 340 11.35 -3.83 30.56
C ARG A 340 11.07 -3.39 29.13
N LEU A 341 10.17 -4.09 28.43
CA LEU A 341 9.77 -3.73 27.07
C LEU A 341 9.11 -2.34 27.03
N MET A 342 8.26 -2.04 28.02
CA MET A 342 7.69 -0.70 28.23
C MET A 342 8.79 0.34 28.48
N GLY A 343 9.80 0.00 29.28
CA GLY A 343 10.95 0.86 29.59
C GLY A 343 11.98 1.03 28.47
N GLY A 344 11.63 0.74 27.22
CA GLY A 344 12.52 1.00 26.07
C GLY A 344 13.38 -0.18 25.63
N LYS A 345 13.36 -1.33 26.31
CA LYS A 345 14.13 -2.52 25.89
C LYS A 345 13.50 -3.25 24.70
N THR A 346 14.33 -4.02 23.99
CA THR A 346 13.95 -4.86 22.84
C THR A 346 13.95 -6.33 23.23
N ARG A 347 13.45 -7.23 22.37
CA ARG A 347 13.46 -8.67 22.67
C ARG A 347 14.86 -9.25 22.84
N SER A 348 15.89 -8.69 22.21
CA SER A 348 17.27 -9.15 22.39
C SER A 348 17.77 -8.91 23.82
N ASP A 349 17.31 -7.83 24.45
CA ASP A 349 17.59 -7.51 25.86
C ASP A 349 16.92 -8.50 26.83
N LEU A 350 15.84 -9.16 26.40
CA LEU A 350 15.09 -10.11 27.23
C LEU A 350 15.74 -11.48 27.32
N ASN A 351 16.62 -11.86 26.39
CA ASN A 351 17.19 -13.21 26.32
C ASN A 351 17.91 -13.66 27.61
N ARG A 352 18.32 -12.71 28.47
CA ARG A 352 18.96 -12.98 29.77
C ARG A 352 17.98 -13.23 30.92
N TYR A 353 16.72 -12.82 30.77
CA TYR A 353 15.70 -12.78 31.83
C TYR A 353 14.47 -13.64 31.50
N TRP A 354 14.15 -13.75 30.21
CA TRP A 354 13.11 -14.60 29.65
C TRP A 354 13.77 -15.48 28.58
N PRO A 355 14.58 -16.49 28.97
CA PRO A 355 15.33 -17.29 28.02
C PRO A 355 14.35 -18.01 27.09
N LYS A 356 14.57 -17.86 25.78
CA LYS A 356 13.99 -18.73 24.75
C LYS A 356 14.57 -20.13 24.95
N ASN A 357 14.09 -20.88 25.94
CA ASN A 357 14.43 -22.29 25.99
C ASN A 357 13.93 -22.90 24.68
N GLY A 358 14.78 -23.58 23.92
CA GLY A 358 14.42 -24.14 22.62
C GLY A 358 13.19 -25.06 22.64
N SER A 359 12.73 -25.52 23.82
CA SER A 359 11.49 -26.27 24.05
C SER A 359 10.21 -25.43 24.17
N VAL A 360 10.30 -24.13 24.49
CA VAL A 360 9.20 -23.17 24.74
C VAL A 360 8.37 -22.91 23.49
N ARG A 361 8.98 -22.95 22.29
CA ARG A 361 8.23 -22.91 21.03
C ARG A 361 7.24 -24.07 20.85
N GLY A 362 7.39 -25.16 21.60
CA GLY A 362 6.43 -26.26 21.65
C GLY A 362 5.21 -26.00 22.54
N CYS A 363 5.29 -25.06 23.49
CA CYS A 363 4.22 -24.74 24.43
C CYS A 363 3.12 -23.89 23.78
N ILE A 364 3.46 -22.91 22.93
CA ILE A 364 2.45 -22.13 22.20
C ILE A 364 1.56 -23.01 21.30
N SER A 365 2.13 -24.09 20.71
CA SER A 365 1.36 -25.06 19.93
C SER A 365 0.39 -25.90 20.74
N SER A 366 0.52 -25.97 22.07
CA SER A 366 -0.43 -26.70 22.92
C SER A 366 -1.70 -25.91 23.23
N LEU A 367 -1.74 -24.60 22.93
CA LEU A 367 -2.95 -23.80 23.09
C LEU A 367 -3.89 -24.05 21.90
N ASP A 368 -4.98 -24.74 22.15
CA ASP A 368 -6.07 -24.89 21.18
C ASP A 368 -6.83 -23.58 20.97
N GLN A 369 -7.84 -23.64 20.08
CA GLN A 369 -8.67 -22.48 19.73
C GLN A 369 -9.48 -21.94 20.91
N GLU A 370 -10.05 -22.82 21.73
CA GLU A 370 -10.92 -22.43 22.85
C GLU A 370 -10.13 -21.71 23.93
N VAL A 371 -8.97 -22.27 24.29
CA VAL A 371 -8.02 -21.69 25.24
C VAL A 371 -7.48 -20.36 24.74
N SER A 372 -7.14 -20.26 23.45
CA SER A 372 -6.65 -19.01 22.86
C SER A 372 -7.73 -17.91 22.87
N ASN A 373 -8.97 -18.24 22.53
CA ASN A 373 -10.09 -17.30 22.58
C ASN A 373 -10.43 -16.90 24.02
N ALA A 374 -10.35 -17.83 24.98
CA ALA A 374 -10.54 -17.52 26.40
C ALA A 374 -9.46 -16.55 26.91
N LEU A 375 -8.22 -16.72 26.48
CA LEU A 375 -7.13 -15.82 26.84
C LEU A 375 -7.28 -14.42 26.22
N ILE A 376 -7.74 -14.32 24.97
CA ILE A 376 -8.05 -13.01 24.36
C ILE A 376 -9.15 -12.30 25.15
N ARG A 377 -10.22 -13.02 25.52
CA ARG A 377 -11.31 -12.47 26.36
C ARG A 377 -10.80 -12.04 27.74
N LEU A 378 -9.93 -12.84 28.36
CA LEU A 378 -9.28 -12.52 29.62
C LEU A 378 -8.62 -11.14 29.57
N PHE A 379 -7.80 -10.90 28.54
CA PHE A 379 -7.06 -9.66 28.37
C PHE A 379 -7.89 -8.50 27.81
N ASN A 380 -9.13 -8.78 27.40
CA ASN A 380 -10.12 -7.79 27.01
C ASN A 380 -11.13 -7.46 28.12
N ARG A 381 -11.11 -8.08 29.30
CA ARG A 381 -12.13 -7.80 30.34
C ARG A 381 -11.69 -6.72 31.34
N PHE A 382 -12.61 -6.37 32.24
CA PHE A 382 -12.36 -5.59 33.45
C PHE A 382 -12.76 -6.40 34.69
N GLY A 383 -11.99 -6.27 35.78
CA GLY A 383 -12.29 -6.89 37.07
C GLY A 383 -11.49 -8.16 37.39
N PRO A 384 -11.71 -8.76 38.57
CA PRO A 384 -10.93 -9.90 39.08
C PRO A 384 -11.24 -11.21 38.34
N LEU A 385 -10.29 -12.16 38.33
CA LEU A 385 -10.43 -13.44 37.61
C LEU A 385 -11.63 -14.26 38.10
N THR A 386 -12.38 -14.81 37.14
CA THR A 386 -13.36 -15.89 37.39
C THR A 386 -12.64 -17.19 37.76
N GLU A 387 -13.35 -18.17 38.33
CA GLU A 387 -12.74 -19.46 38.69
C GLU A 387 -12.24 -20.22 37.46
N GLU A 388 -12.97 -20.15 36.34
CA GLU A 388 -12.57 -20.74 35.07
C GLU A 388 -11.29 -20.10 34.53
N GLU A 389 -11.15 -18.79 34.65
CA GLU A 389 -9.95 -18.06 34.26
C GLU A 389 -8.76 -18.35 35.19
N LYS A 390 -8.99 -18.55 36.49
CA LYS A 390 -7.95 -19.01 37.42
C LYS A 390 -7.42 -20.38 37.02
N VAL A 391 -8.31 -21.31 36.65
CA VAL A 391 -7.92 -22.64 36.14
C VAL A 391 -7.13 -22.52 34.83
N LEU A 392 -7.55 -21.63 33.93
CA LEU A 392 -6.84 -21.35 32.68
C LEU A 392 -5.40 -20.88 32.94
N VAL A 393 -5.21 -19.91 33.84
CA VAL A 393 -3.88 -19.31 34.07
C VAL A 393 -3.01 -20.09 35.05
N LYS A 394 -3.59 -20.90 35.96
CA LYS A 394 -2.86 -21.74 36.94
C LYS A 394 -2.74 -23.21 36.50
N GLY A 395 -3.22 -23.53 35.28
CA GLY A 395 -3.31 -24.89 34.77
C GLY A 395 -2.06 -25.35 34.01
N PRO A 396 -2.16 -26.48 33.26
CA PRO A 396 -1.05 -27.01 32.45
C PRO A 396 -0.59 -26.04 31.35
N ASN A 397 -1.43 -25.05 30.99
CA ASN A 397 -1.16 -24.07 29.95
C ASN A 397 -0.45 -22.80 30.45
N THR A 398 -0.14 -22.69 31.75
CA THR A 398 0.42 -21.47 32.36
C THR A 398 1.62 -20.92 31.58
N MET A 399 2.61 -21.76 31.26
CA MET A 399 3.80 -21.30 30.53
C MET A 399 3.48 -20.82 29.12
N ALA A 400 2.64 -21.55 28.40
CA ALA A 400 2.20 -21.15 27.06
C ALA A 400 1.44 -19.82 27.09
N VAL A 401 0.62 -19.58 28.13
CA VAL A 401 -0.08 -18.31 28.35
C VAL A 401 0.93 -17.17 28.56
N LEU A 402 1.89 -17.33 29.47
CA LEU A 402 2.90 -16.29 29.75
C LEU A 402 3.74 -15.98 28.51
N GLU A 403 4.12 -17.00 27.76
CA GLU A 403 4.87 -16.86 26.51
C GLU A 403 4.11 -16.05 25.46
N VAL A 404 2.85 -16.40 25.20
CA VAL A 404 2.01 -15.64 24.25
C VAL A 404 1.89 -14.18 24.66
N VAL A 405 1.74 -13.90 25.95
CA VAL A 405 1.65 -12.53 26.46
C VAL A 405 2.96 -11.76 26.23
N VAL A 406 4.10 -12.32 26.65
CA VAL A 406 5.41 -11.67 26.49
C VAL A 406 5.78 -11.52 25.02
N ASP A 407 5.52 -12.55 24.20
CA ASP A 407 5.84 -12.53 22.77
C ASP A 407 4.96 -11.54 21.99
N GLY A 408 3.70 -11.39 22.39
CA GLY A 408 2.80 -10.37 21.86
C GLY A 408 3.32 -8.97 22.13
N VAL A 409 3.65 -8.65 23.39
CA VAL A 409 4.19 -7.34 23.77
C VAL A 409 5.52 -7.08 23.06
N ALA A 410 6.42 -8.07 23.02
CA ALA A 410 7.71 -7.93 22.35
C ALA A 410 7.55 -7.66 20.85
N THR A 411 6.66 -8.40 20.17
CA THR A 411 6.37 -8.21 18.74
C THR A 411 5.85 -6.82 18.44
N VAL A 412 4.90 -6.33 19.24
CA VAL A 412 4.32 -4.99 19.07
C VAL A 412 5.37 -3.91 19.33
N VAL A 413 6.14 -4.04 20.41
CA VAL A 413 7.20 -3.07 20.77
C VAL A 413 8.30 -3.01 19.72
N GLU A 414 8.77 -4.16 19.21
CA GLU A 414 9.74 -4.21 18.11
C GLU A 414 9.20 -3.53 16.85
N TYR A 415 7.95 -3.79 16.48
CA TYR A 415 7.35 -3.13 15.32
C TYR A 415 7.38 -1.61 15.49
N PHE A 416 6.90 -1.08 16.62
CA PHE A 416 6.81 0.37 16.80
C PHE A 416 8.14 1.08 17.01
N LYS A 417 9.17 0.39 17.51
CA LYS A 417 10.52 0.94 17.65
C LYS A 417 11.32 0.88 16.36
N ASP A 418 11.28 -0.26 15.68
CA ASP A 418 12.25 -0.56 14.64
C ASP A 418 11.65 -0.52 13.22
N ARG A 419 10.32 -0.60 13.08
CA ARG A 419 9.66 -0.86 11.78
C ARG A 419 8.53 0.09 11.42
N ALA A 420 7.86 0.69 12.39
CA ALA A 420 6.64 1.44 12.15
C ALA A 420 6.94 2.72 11.37
N VAL A 421 6.26 2.86 10.23
CA VAL A 421 6.14 4.16 9.57
C VAL A 421 4.99 4.92 10.21
N TRP A 422 5.29 6.09 10.77
CA TRP A 422 4.32 6.95 11.41
C TRP A 422 3.65 7.86 10.39
N LEU A 423 2.34 7.73 10.23
CA LEU A 423 1.56 8.68 9.46
C LEU A 423 0.86 9.66 10.40
N PRO A 424 1.06 10.98 10.23
CA PRO A 424 0.35 11.96 11.04
C PRO A 424 -1.17 11.89 10.78
N SER A 425 -2.01 11.91 11.81
CA SER A 425 -3.48 11.87 11.66
C SER A 425 -4.01 12.95 10.72
N TRP A 426 -3.42 14.15 10.80
CA TRP A 426 -3.84 15.29 10.01
C TRP A 426 -3.61 15.09 8.50
N TRP A 427 -2.74 14.16 8.06
CA TRP A 427 -2.64 13.80 6.64
C TRP A 427 -3.94 13.25 6.10
N VAL A 428 -4.54 12.30 6.82
CA VAL A 428 -5.82 11.71 6.41
C VAL A 428 -6.89 12.80 6.40
N ASP A 429 -6.90 13.68 7.41
CA ASP A 429 -7.90 14.74 7.51
C ASP A 429 -7.75 15.87 6.49
N GLU A 430 -6.54 16.31 6.15
CA GLU A 430 -6.32 17.34 5.12
C GLU A 430 -6.52 16.77 3.72
N LEU A 431 -5.97 15.58 3.44
CA LEU A 431 -5.90 15.05 2.09
C LEU A 431 -7.18 14.31 1.67
N LYS A 432 -8.09 13.94 2.59
CA LYS A 432 -9.34 13.24 2.24
C LYS A 432 -10.26 14.01 1.31
N ASN A 433 -10.14 15.34 1.26
CA ASN A 433 -10.96 16.19 0.41
C ASN A 433 -10.24 16.63 -0.87
N GLU A 434 -8.96 16.25 -1.04
CA GLU A 434 -8.16 16.65 -2.18
C GLU A 434 -8.39 15.68 -3.34
N SER A 435 -8.39 16.20 -4.57
CA SER A 435 -8.40 15.35 -5.75
C SER A 435 -6.96 14.95 -6.07
N ILE A 436 -6.66 13.66 -6.01
CA ILE A 436 -5.32 13.13 -6.24
C ILE A 436 -5.24 12.54 -7.64
N TYR A 437 -4.24 12.96 -8.42
CA TYR A 437 -3.99 12.50 -9.78
C TYR A 437 -2.62 11.84 -9.83
N LEU A 438 -2.61 10.53 -10.05
CA LEU A 438 -1.41 9.74 -10.21
C LEU A 438 -0.86 9.90 -11.62
N ARG A 439 0.39 10.33 -11.74
CA ARG A 439 1.14 10.42 -13.00
C ARG A 439 2.06 9.23 -13.18
N GLY A 440 2.40 8.94 -14.44
CA GLY A 440 3.25 7.83 -14.82
C GLY A 440 4.73 8.19 -14.70
N CYS A 441 5.58 7.20 -14.91
CA CYS A 441 7.01 7.43 -15.03
C CYS A 441 7.30 7.99 -16.43
N ASN A 442 7.40 9.31 -16.57
CA ASN A 442 7.84 9.91 -17.83
C ASN A 442 9.24 9.39 -18.19
N SER A 443 9.45 9.00 -19.44
CA SER A 443 10.73 8.45 -19.94
C SER A 443 11.94 9.38 -19.75
N THR A 444 11.70 10.67 -19.52
CA THR A 444 12.72 11.70 -19.28
C THR A 444 13.23 11.77 -17.83
N GLU A 445 12.42 11.39 -16.82
CA GLU A 445 12.87 11.37 -15.41
C GLU A 445 13.79 10.18 -15.08
N GLN A 446 13.82 9.14 -15.94
CA GLN A 446 14.73 8.00 -15.77
C GLN A 446 16.20 8.32 -16.06
N ALA A 447 16.50 9.43 -16.74
CA ALA A 447 17.88 9.82 -17.03
C ALA A 447 18.64 10.32 -15.78
N SER A 448 17.95 10.83 -14.75
CA SER A 448 18.60 11.40 -13.56
C SER A 448 18.89 10.37 -12.45
N ASN A 449 18.30 9.18 -12.49
CA ASN A 449 18.40 8.17 -11.42
C ASN A 449 19.19 6.90 -11.82
N ARG A 450 19.87 6.88 -12.97
CA ARG A 450 20.86 5.81 -13.22
C ARG A 450 22.04 5.99 -12.26
N PRO A 451 22.42 4.98 -11.47
CA PRO A 451 23.72 5.01 -10.81
C PRO A 451 24.79 5.14 -11.91
N GLN A 452 25.59 6.21 -11.85
CA GLN A 452 26.76 6.33 -12.71
C GLN A 452 27.66 5.12 -12.40
N SER A 453 27.71 4.15 -13.31
CA SER A 453 28.71 3.10 -13.27
C SER A 453 30.08 3.76 -13.17
N PRO A 454 30.98 3.33 -12.27
CA PRO A 454 32.31 3.89 -12.23
C PRO A 454 32.98 3.57 -13.56
N ILE A 455 33.32 4.61 -14.30
CA ILE A 455 34.16 4.52 -15.49
C ILE A 455 35.50 3.95 -15.01
N GLN A 456 35.78 2.69 -15.34
CA GLN A 456 37.13 2.16 -15.21
C GLN A 456 37.95 2.71 -16.37
N PRO A 457 39.07 3.41 -16.12
CA PRO A 457 39.98 3.82 -17.18
C PRO A 457 40.64 2.57 -17.78
N LEU A 458 40.69 2.56 -19.12
CA LEU A 458 41.35 1.55 -19.96
C LEU A 458 42.86 1.48 -19.70
#